data_AF-A0A2W1FJ89-F1
#
_entry.id   AF-A0A2W1FJ89-F1
#
_cell.length_a   1.000
_cell.length_b   1.000
_cell.length_c   1.000
_cell.angle_alpha   90.00
_cell.angle_beta   90.00
_cell.angle_gamma   90.00
#
_symmetry.space_group_name_H-M   'P 1'
#
loop_
_entity.id
_entity.type
_entity.pdbx_description
1 polymer ?
#
loop_
_entity_poly.entity_id
_entity_poly.type
_entity_poly.pdbx_seq_one_letter_code
_entity_poly.pdbx_strand_id
1 'polypeptide(L)'
;MWGLWKLANPYHPWDIKLFLSTPVTNDDTSDIIETILQARRLQLNNLPVYPGLEFQSNAPEYLPLLGSPNGFAVGYFLAQHKRELGGKYISKVNVFKADTNAALAICLLFTVADRAGAAQAEQDSGTSKVEAVPQPVVEKRVDDIASVVREHVVW
;
A
#
# COMPACT_ATOMS: atom_id res chain seq x y z
N MET A 1 11.70 -5.93 7.73
CA MET A 1 10.52 -6.81 7.59
C MET A 1 10.69 -7.85 6.47
N TRP A 2 11.01 -7.46 5.22
CA TRP A 2 11.10 -8.40 4.08
C TRP A 2 12.10 -9.55 4.26
N GLY A 3 13.32 -9.26 4.72
CA GLY A 3 14.33 -10.31 4.97
C GLY A 3 13.83 -11.39 5.93
N LEU A 4 13.19 -11.00 7.04
CA LEU A 4 12.61 -11.93 8.00
C LEU A 4 11.47 -12.75 7.37
N TRP A 5 10.61 -12.13 6.57
CA TRP A 5 9.55 -12.84 5.86
C TRP A 5 10.10 -13.93 4.94
N LYS A 6 11.15 -13.63 4.17
CA LYS A 6 11.80 -14.61 3.28
C LYS A 6 12.48 -15.74 4.05
N LEU A 7 13.06 -15.45 5.21
CA LEU A 7 13.64 -16.48 6.07
C LEU A 7 12.57 -17.42 6.63
N ALA A 8 11.42 -16.90 7.02
CA ALA A 8 10.30 -17.70 7.53
C ALA A 8 9.53 -18.45 6.43
N ASN A 9 9.49 -17.90 5.21
CA ASN A 9 8.74 -18.44 4.07
C ASN A 9 9.65 -18.66 2.85
N PRO A 10 10.68 -19.53 2.94
CA PRO A 10 11.70 -19.65 1.90
C PRO A 10 11.16 -20.19 0.56
N TYR A 11 10.09 -21.00 0.60
CA TYR A 11 9.52 -21.63 -0.59
C TYR A 11 8.40 -20.82 -1.24
N HIS A 12 7.72 -19.96 -0.47
CA HIS A 12 6.58 -19.17 -0.93
C HIS A 12 6.64 -17.71 -0.45
N PRO A 13 7.76 -16.98 -0.67
CA PRO A 13 7.90 -15.60 -0.18
C PRO A 13 6.87 -14.65 -0.81
N TRP A 14 6.28 -15.01 -1.96
CA TRP A 14 5.22 -14.26 -2.63
C TRP A 14 3.85 -14.35 -1.94
N ASP A 15 3.64 -15.28 -1.00
CA ASP A 15 2.32 -15.58 -0.46
C ASP A 15 1.94 -14.76 0.79
N ILE A 16 2.23 -13.45 0.77
CA ILE A 16 1.77 -12.53 1.81
C ILE A 16 0.29 -12.21 1.60
N LYS A 17 -0.53 -12.48 2.62
CA LYS A 17 -1.98 -12.23 2.61
C LYS A 17 -2.43 -11.12 3.56
N LEU A 18 -1.69 -10.88 4.63
CA LEU A 18 -2.15 -10.04 5.74
C LEU A 18 -1.00 -9.18 6.28
N PHE A 19 -1.31 -7.92 6.58
CA PHE A 19 -0.48 -7.06 7.42
C PHE A 19 -1.30 -6.60 8.62
N LEU A 20 -0.73 -6.72 9.81
CA LEU A 20 -1.36 -6.32 11.06
C LEU A 20 -0.57 -5.16 11.69
N SER A 21 -1.25 -4.06 11.96
CA SER A 21 -0.76 -2.97 12.81
C SER A 21 -1.44 -3.07 14.18
N THR A 22 -0.64 -3.24 15.25
CA THR A 22 -1.16 -3.46 16.60
C THR A 22 -0.22 -2.95 17.71
N PRO A 23 -0.69 -2.06 18.61
CA PRO A 23 -1.74 -1.06 18.38
C PRO A 23 -1.25 0.07 17.47
N VAL A 24 -2.18 0.78 16.83
CA VAL A 24 -1.90 2.03 16.12
C VAL A 24 -1.64 3.13 17.17
N THR A 25 -0.46 3.74 17.11
CA THR A 25 -0.06 4.85 18.00
C THR A 25 0.26 6.13 17.24
N ASN A 26 -0.01 6.16 15.93
CA ASN A 26 0.18 7.35 15.11
C ASN A 26 -1.10 8.19 15.15
N ASP A 27 -0.94 9.46 15.50
CA ASP A 27 -2.05 10.40 15.66
C ASP A 27 -2.79 10.60 14.33
N ASP A 28 -2.07 10.78 13.20
CA ASP A 28 -2.72 10.97 11.89
C ASP A 28 -3.64 9.79 11.49
N THR A 29 -3.19 8.56 11.74
CA THR A 29 -3.98 7.35 11.48
C THR A 29 -5.19 7.30 12.41
N SER A 30 -5.01 7.70 13.67
CA SER A 30 -6.08 7.74 14.67
C SER A 30 -7.14 8.77 14.30
N ASP A 31 -6.74 9.97 13.86
CA ASP A 31 -7.61 11.05 13.40
C ASP A 31 -8.41 10.66 12.15
N ILE A 32 -7.76 9.97 11.21
CA ILE A 32 -8.43 9.40 10.02
C ILE A 32 -9.51 8.40 10.45
N ILE A 33 -9.19 7.49 11.38
CA ILE A 33 -10.12 6.49 11.88
C ILE A 33 -11.28 7.17 12.62
N GLU A 34 -11.00 8.15 13.48
CA GLU A 34 -12.04 8.88 14.19
C GLU A 34 -12.97 9.62 13.22
N THR A 35 -12.44 10.27 12.20
CA THR A 35 -13.21 10.93 11.14
C THR A 35 -14.15 9.95 10.43
N ILE A 36 -13.65 8.74 10.10
CA ILE A 36 -14.45 7.67 9.50
C ILE A 36 -15.58 7.22 10.44
N LEU A 37 -15.29 7.05 11.73
CA LEU A 37 -16.29 6.64 12.72
C LEU A 37 -17.36 7.71 12.91
N GLN A 38 -16.97 8.98 13.01
CA GLN A 38 -17.89 10.11 13.11
C GLN A 38 -18.84 10.18 11.91
N ALA A 39 -18.33 9.99 10.68
CA ALA A 39 -19.15 9.93 9.48
C ALA A 39 -20.19 8.79 9.51
N ARG A 40 -19.87 7.69 10.22
CA ARG A 40 -20.77 6.55 10.47
C ARG A 40 -21.63 6.70 11.72
N ARG A 41 -21.58 7.85 12.41
CA ARG A 41 -22.25 8.10 13.69
C ARG A 41 -21.84 7.12 14.79
N LEU A 42 -20.59 6.66 14.75
CA LEU A 42 -19.96 5.81 15.75
C LEU A 42 -18.95 6.63 16.55
N GLN A 43 -18.81 6.30 17.83
CA GLN A 43 -17.73 6.82 18.66
C GLN A 43 -16.63 5.79 18.76
N LEU A 44 -15.42 6.27 19.04
CA LEU A 44 -14.24 5.43 19.15
C LEU A 44 -14.42 4.30 20.19
N ASN A 45 -15.00 4.61 21.36
CA ASN A 45 -15.29 3.63 22.41
C ASN A 45 -16.28 2.51 21.98
N ASN A 46 -17.06 2.75 20.93
CA ASN A 46 -18.00 1.77 20.36
C ASN A 46 -17.39 0.95 19.23
N LEU A 47 -16.10 1.11 18.92
CA LEU A 47 -15.43 0.29 17.92
C LEU A 47 -15.52 -1.20 18.32
N PRO A 48 -16.03 -2.08 17.44
CA PRO A 48 -16.12 -3.50 17.72
C PRO A 48 -14.73 -4.13 17.86
N VAL A 49 -14.66 -5.22 18.65
CA VAL A 49 -13.50 -6.11 18.66
C VAL A 49 -13.33 -6.80 17.29
N TYR A 50 -12.18 -7.44 17.06
CA TYR A 50 -11.93 -8.19 15.82
C TYR A 50 -13.14 -9.10 15.45
N PRO A 51 -13.62 -9.11 14.19
CA PRO A 51 -13.01 -8.52 12.98
C PRO A 51 -13.27 -7.02 12.76
N GLY A 52 -14.02 -6.38 13.64
CA GLY A 52 -14.29 -4.95 13.62
C GLY A 52 -15.13 -4.49 12.43
N LEU A 53 -14.85 -3.27 11.98
CA LEU A 53 -15.42 -2.67 10.77
C LEU A 53 -14.59 -3.05 9.55
N GLU A 54 -15.26 -3.50 8.51
CA GLU A 54 -14.64 -3.89 7.24
C GLU A 54 -14.86 -2.81 6.16
N PHE A 55 -13.78 -2.43 5.49
CA PHE A 55 -13.78 -1.46 4.39
C PHE A 55 -13.13 -2.08 3.16
N GLN A 56 -13.93 -2.32 2.13
CA GLN A 56 -13.46 -2.84 0.83
C GLN A 56 -13.07 -1.68 -0.10
N SER A 57 -12.33 -1.99 -1.17
CA SER A 57 -11.83 -0.99 -2.14
C SER A 57 -12.88 -0.07 -2.78
N ASN A 58 -14.16 -0.43 -2.77
CA ASN A 58 -15.27 0.39 -3.26
C ASN A 58 -15.90 1.31 -2.20
N ALA A 59 -15.51 1.18 -0.93
CA ALA A 59 -15.99 2.02 0.15
C ALA A 59 -15.23 3.36 0.14
N PRO A 60 -15.90 4.52 0.32
CA PRO A 60 -15.21 5.81 0.35
C PRO A 60 -14.18 5.91 1.48
N GLU A 61 -14.41 5.21 2.60
CA GLU A 61 -13.52 5.22 3.76
C GLU A 61 -12.25 4.38 3.57
N TYR A 62 -12.21 3.53 2.53
CA TYR A 62 -11.04 2.74 2.21
C TYR A 62 -9.85 3.61 1.78
N LEU A 63 -10.08 4.68 1.01
CA LEU A 63 -9.00 5.52 0.49
C LEU A 63 -8.25 6.30 1.58
N PRO A 64 -8.93 6.95 2.56
CA PRO A 64 -8.25 7.54 3.71
C PRO A 64 -7.44 6.51 4.52
N LEU A 65 -7.95 5.29 4.73
CA LEU A 65 -7.21 4.23 5.43
C LEU A 65 -5.96 3.80 4.65
N LEU A 66 -6.07 3.69 3.33
CA LEU A 66 -4.94 3.38 2.45
C LEU A 66 -3.88 4.50 2.46
N GLY A 67 -4.31 5.76 2.54
CA GLY A 67 -3.46 6.94 2.65
C GLY A 67 -2.96 7.26 4.06
N SER A 68 -3.34 6.49 5.07
CA SER A 68 -2.80 6.66 6.42
C SER A 68 -1.32 6.26 6.47
N PRO A 69 -0.52 6.75 7.45
CA PRO A 69 0.86 6.28 7.65
C PRO A 69 1.01 4.74 7.69
N ASN A 70 0.04 4.04 8.28
CA ASN A 70 0.01 2.57 8.29
C ASN A 70 -0.28 1.96 6.91
N GLY A 71 -1.25 2.52 6.18
CA GLY A 71 -1.56 2.11 4.80
C GLY A 71 -0.39 2.36 3.85
N PHE A 72 0.29 3.50 3.97
CA PHE A 72 1.50 3.83 3.24
C PHE A 72 2.60 2.80 3.45
N ALA A 73 2.87 2.40 4.70
CA ALA A 73 3.90 1.42 4.99
C ALA A 73 3.65 0.08 4.26
N VAL A 74 2.40 -0.39 4.26
CA VAL A 74 2.02 -1.61 3.52
C VAL A 74 2.13 -1.39 2.01
N GLY A 75 1.65 -0.26 1.49
CA GLY A 75 1.75 0.08 0.06
C GLY A 75 3.19 0.13 -0.44
N TYR A 76 4.08 0.81 0.28
CA TYR A 76 5.51 0.86 -0.05
C TYR A 76 6.16 -0.51 -0.01
N PHE A 77 5.83 -1.33 0.99
CA PHE A 77 6.35 -2.70 1.05
C PHE A 77 5.95 -3.51 -0.18
N LEU A 78 4.67 -3.47 -0.57
CA LEU A 78 4.20 -4.18 -1.78
C LEU A 78 4.88 -3.65 -3.05
N ALA A 79 5.06 -2.33 -3.16
CA ALA A 79 5.71 -1.70 -4.32
C ALA A 79 7.20 -2.06 -4.42
N GLN A 80 7.95 -1.96 -3.33
CA GLN A 80 9.39 -2.25 -3.28
C GLN A 80 9.71 -3.72 -3.58
N HIS A 81 8.77 -4.62 -3.28
CA HIS A 81 8.94 -6.06 -3.49
C HIS A 81 8.08 -6.61 -4.63
N LYS A 82 7.52 -5.76 -5.50
CA LYS A 82 6.65 -6.14 -6.62
C LYS A 82 7.24 -7.23 -7.51
N ARG A 83 8.56 -7.21 -7.75
CA ARG A 83 9.24 -8.23 -8.57
C ARG A 83 9.15 -9.64 -7.97
N GLU A 84 9.16 -9.75 -6.64
CA GLU A 84 9.09 -11.02 -5.91
C GLU A 84 7.63 -11.39 -5.56
N LEU A 85 6.79 -10.40 -5.25
CA LEU A 85 5.39 -10.60 -4.82
C LEU A 85 4.39 -10.72 -5.98
N GLY A 86 4.77 -10.24 -7.18
CA GLY A 86 3.85 -10.03 -8.29
C GLY A 86 2.97 -8.79 -8.10
N GLY A 87 1.93 -8.67 -8.93
CA GLY A 87 0.97 -7.57 -8.83
C GLY A 87 0.01 -7.77 -7.68
N LYS A 88 0.35 -7.28 -6.49
CA LYS A 88 -0.53 -7.32 -5.31
C LYS A 88 -1.12 -5.96 -4.97
N TYR A 89 -2.28 -5.97 -4.31
CA TYR A 89 -2.94 -4.77 -3.80
C TYR A 89 -3.68 -5.08 -2.50
N ILE A 90 -3.96 -4.05 -1.71
CA ILE A 90 -4.77 -4.18 -0.49
C ILE A 90 -6.24 -4.25 -0.93
N SER A 91 -6.91 -5.39 -0.77
CA SER A 91 -8.32 -5.53 -1.18
C SER A 91 -9.30 -5.00 -0.14
N LYS A 92 -8.89 -5.04 1.13
CA LYS A 92 -9.72 -4.73 2.29
C LYS A 92 -8.87 -4.24 3.46
N VAL A 93 -9.44 -3.35 4.26
CA VAL A 93 -8.92 -2.95 5.57
C VAL A 93 -9.97 -3.23 6.64
N ASN A 94 -9.58 -3.90 7.72
CA ASN A 94 -10.39 -4.05 8.93
C ASN A 94 -9.87 -3.11 10.02
N VAL A 95 -10.77 -2.35 10.64
CA VAL A 95 -10.49 -1.46 11.79
C VAL A 95 -11.20 -2.01 13.01
N PHE A 96 -10.46 -2.34 14.07
CA PHE A 96 -11.01 -2.99 15.26
C PHE A 96 -10.27 -2.55 16.52
N LYS A 97 -10.89 -2.76 17.68
CA LYS A 97 -10.17 -2.66 18.96
C LYS A 97 -9.62 -4.03 19.38
N ALA A 98 -8.42 -4.06 19.96
CA ALA A 98 -7.90 -5.26 20.60
C ALA A 98 -8.77 -5.64 21.81
N ASP A 99 -9.00 -6.94 22.00
CA ASP A 99 -9.74 -7.48 23.15
C ASP A 99 -8.81 -7.58 24.37
N THR A 100 -8.52 -6.43 24.98
CA THR A 100 -7.60 -6.32 26.12
C THR A 100 -8.15 -5.33 27.15
N ASN A 101 -7.67 -5.42 28.39
CA ASN A 101 -8.02 -4.48 29.46
C ASN A 101 -7.39 -3.08 29.30
N ALA A 102 -6.60 -2.84 28.25
CA ALA A 102 -5.97 -1.56 28.00
C ALA A 102 -6.99 -0.51 27.53
N ALA A 103 -6.69 0.76 27.80
CA ALA A 103 -7.37 1.87 27.15
C ALA A 103 -7.32 1.67 25.62
N LEU A 104 -8.44 2.00 24.97
CA LEU A 104 -8.74 1.79 23.55
C LEU A 104 -7.52 1.54 22.63
N ALA A 105 -7.23 0.27 22.36
CA ALA A 105 -6.13 -0.15 21.49
C ALA A 105 -6.64 -0.43 20.07
N ILE A 106 -6.55 0.56 19.18
CA ILE A 106 -7.00 0.44 17.79
C ILE A 106 -5.99 -0.40 17.00
N CYS A 107 -6.49 -1.32 16.18
CA CYS A 107 -5.69 -2.14 15.29
C CYS A 107 -6.22 -2.06 13.86
N LEU A 108 -5.30 -2.24 12.90
CA LEU A 108 -5.62 -2.33 11.47
C LEU A 108 -5.14 -3.66 10.93
N LEU A 109 -6.01 -4.35 10.18
CA LEU A 109 -5.65 -5.53 9.41
C LEU A 109 -5.86 -5.23 7.92
N PHE A 110 -4.78 -5.23 7.16
CA PHE A 110 -4.78 -5.04 5.71
C PHE A 110 -4.78 -6.41 5.05
N THR A 111 -5.82 -6.71 4.28
CA THR A 111 -5.91 -7.92 3.46
C THR A 111 -5.34 -7.66 2.08
N VAL A 112 -4.44 -8.52 1.63
CA VAL A 112 -3.76 -8.42 0.35
C VAL A 112 -4.29 -9.47 -0.62
N ALA A 113 -4.61 -9.03 -1.83
CA ALA A 113 -5.06 -9.86 -2.93
C ALA A 113 -4.15 -9.69 -4.16
N ASP A 114 -4.22 -10.68 -5.03
CA ASP A 114 -3.58 -10.63 -6.35
C ASP A 114 -4.43 -9.81 -7.32
N ARG A 115 -3.79 -8.92 -8.07
CA ARG A 115 -4.44 -8.21 -9.16
C ARG A 115 -4.59 -9.17 -10.34
N ALA A 116 -5.82 -9.48 -10.71
CA ALA A 116 -6.10 -10.20 -11.94
C ALA A 116 -5.46 -9.43 -13.12
N GLY A 117 -4.57 -10.08 -13.88
CA GLY A 117 -4.01 -9.53 -15.11
C GLY A 117 -2.70 -8.75 -15.02
N ALA A 118 -1.88 -8.87 -13.96
CA ALA A 118 -0.56 -8.23 -13.93
C ALA A 118 0.36 -8.62 -15.11
N ALA A 119 0.17 -9.82 -15.68
CA ALA A 119 0.85 -10.25 -16.91
C ALA A 119 0.23 -9.69 -18.21
N GLN A 120 -1.02 -9.24 -18.18
CA GLN A 120 -1.73 -8.70 -19.35
C GLN A 120 -1.63 -7.17 -19.43
N ALA A 121 -1.54 -6.47 -18.30
CA ALA A 121 -1.39 -5.01 -18.29
C ALA A 121 -0.05 -4.51 -18.85
N GLU A 122 1.03 -5.32 -18.75
CA GLU A 122 2.30 -5.02 -19.41
C GLU A 122 2.24 -5.23 -20.94
N GLN A 123 1.36 -6.13 -21.44
CA GLN A 123 1.14 -6.32 -22.88
C GLN A 123 0.12 -5.34 -23.49
N ASP A 124 -0.94 -4.97 -22.75
CA ASP A 124 -1.96 -4.01 -23.22
C ASP A 124 -1.51 -2.54 -23.15
N SER A 125 -0.40 -2.24 -22.47
CA SER A 125 0.24 -0.91 -22.53
C SER A 125 0.83 -0.58 -23.91
N GLY A 126 0.86 -1.55 -24.84
CA GLY A 126 1.35 -1.38 -26.21
C GLY A 126 0.34 -0.80 -27.21
N THR A 127 -0.92 -0.52 -26.83
CA THR A 127 -1.95 -0.13 -27.83
C THR A 127 -2.87 1.04 -27.45
N SER A 128 -2.50 1.86 -26.46
CA SER A 128 -3.16 3.15 -26.25
C SER A 128 -2.33 4.28 -26.85
N LYS A 129 -2.87 4.97 -27.86
CA LYS A 129 -2.32 6.22 -28.39
C LYS A 129 -2.32 7.27 -27.27
N VAL A 130 -1.21 7.38 -26.56
CA VAL A 130 -0.85 8.51 -25.71
C VAL A 130 0.44 9.05 -26.29
N GLU A 131 0.47 10.37 -26.52
CA GLU A 131 1.65 11.07 -27.02
C GLU A 131 2.91 10.67 -26.25
N ALA A 132 3.96 10.39 -27.01
CA ALA A 132 5.20 9.85 -26.51
C ALA A 132 5.86 10.86 -25.55
N VAL A 133 5.80 10.56 -24.25
CA VAL A 133 6.76 11.09 -23.27
C VAL A 133 8.12 10.48 -23.65
N PRO A 134 9.17 11.26 -23.96
CA PRO A 134 10.46 10.70 -24.31
C PRO A 134 11.02 9.92 -23.12
N GLN A 135 11.37 8.65 -23.36
CA GLN A 135 11.94 7.76 -22.36
C GLN A 135 13.24 8.33 -21.77
N PRO A 136 13.56 8.09 -20.48
CA PRO A 136 14.88 8.40 -19.96
C PRO A 136 15.90 7.50 -20.66
N VAL A 137 16.77 8.11 -21.47
CA VAL A 137 17.87 7.41 -22.14
C VAL A 137 18.86 6.91 -21.07
N VAL A 138 19.00 5.60 -20.96
CA VAL A 138 20.12 4.97 -20.25
C VAL A 138 21.27 4.88 -21.26
N GLU A 139 22.15 5.89 -21.26
CA GLU A 139 23.37 5.82 -22.05
C GLU A 139 24.36 4.85 -21.39
N LYS A 140 24.79 3.84 -22.16
CA LYS A 140 25.99 3.07 -21.83
C LYS A 140 27.18 4.04 -21.88
N ARG A 141 27.84 4.19 -20.73
CA ARG A 141 29.13 4.86 -20.61
C ARG A 141 30.13 4.19 -21.55
N VAL A 142 30.43 4.87 -22.64
CA VAL A 142 31.65 4.65 -23.43
C VAL A 142 32.61 5.73 -22.96
N ASP A 143 33.79 5.30 -22.53
CA ASP A 143 34.86 6.17 -22.05
C ASP A 143 35.33 7.07 -23.20
N ASP A 144 34.85 8.31 -23.25
CA ASP A 144 35.62 9.41 -23.83
C ASP A 144 35.15 10.76 -23.29
N ILE A 145 36.13 11.58 -22.91
CA ILE A 145 35.99 12.81 -22.15
C ILE A 145 35.52 13.93 -23.07
N ALA A 146 34.22 14.24 -23.05
CA ALA A 146 33.72 15.54 -23.47
C ALA A 146 32.40 15.88 -22.74
N SER A 147 32.38 17.06 -22.12
CA SER A 147 31.29 17.61 -21.30
C SER A 147 29.92 17.57 -21.98
N VAL A 148 28.88 17.14 -21.24
CA VAL A 148 27.47 17.25 -21.66
C VAL A 148 26.85 18.49 -21.01
N VAL A 149 26.42 19.45 -21.82
CA VAL A 149 25.58 20.58 -21.39
C VAL A 149 24.12 20.22 -21.68
N ARG A 150 23.24 20.37 -20.68
CA ARG A 150 21.79 20.18 -20.83
C ARG A 150 21.10 21.55 -20.78
N GLU A 151 20.30 21.87 -21.79
CA GLU A 151 19.34 22.98 -21.73
C GLU A 151 17.96 22.46 -21.29
N HIS A 152 17.38 23.10 -20.28
CA HIS A 152 16.03 22.84 -19.79
C HIS A 152 15.05 23.83 -20.42
N VAL A 153 14.11 23.34 -21.22
CA VAL A 153 12.96 24.14 -21.65
C VAL A 153 11.89 24.04 -20.58
N VAL A 154 11.50 25.19 -20.03
CA VAL A 154 10.42 25.32 -19.03
C VAL A 154 9.16 25.78 -19.75
N TRP A 155 8.05 25.11 -19.49
CA TRP A 155 6.70 25.64 -19.68
C TRP A 155 5.94 25.49 -18.37
#